data_AF-A0A554LQ27-F1
#
_entry.id   AF-A0A554LQ27-F1
#
_cell.length_a   1.000
_cell.length_b   1.000
_cell.length_c   1.000
_cell.angle_alpha   90.00
_cell.angle_beta   90.00
_cell.angle_gamma   90.00
#
_symmetry.space_group_name_H-M   'P 1'
#
loop_
_entity.id
_entity.type
_entity.pdbx_description
1 polymer ?
#
loop_
_entity_poly.entity_id
_entity_poly.type
_entity_poly.pdbx_seq_one_letter_code
_entity_poly.pdbx_strand_id
1 'polypeptide(L)' 'MVRKFTAVYKKSGKWYLGWIEEIPGANTQGKTLKEVKENLKEAVLLILETDKLLNKKEIKGKVIKEPISICTE' A
#
# COMPACT_ATOMS: atom_id res chain seq x y z
N MET A 1 -14.36 6.25 -1.87
CA MET A 1 -13.83 5.14 -2.71
C MET A 1 -13.03 4.22 -1.81
N VAL A 2 -13.37 2.93 -1.79
CA VAL A 2 -12.56 1.91 -1.13
C VAL A 2 -11.61 1.34 -2.19
N ARG A 3 -10.30 1.56 -2.02
CA ARG A 3 -9.28 0.85 -2.81
C ARG A 3 -9.07 -0.52 -2.17
N LYS A 4 -9.11 -1.58 -2.97
CA LYS A 4 -8.84 -2.94 -2.53
C LYS A 4 -7.43 -3.32 -3.00
N PHE A 5 -6.69 -4.00 -2.12
CA PHE A 5 -5.36 -4.50 -2.37
C PHE A 5 -5.27 -5.93 -1.82
N THR A 6 -4.37 -6.71 -2.36
CA THR A 6 -4.18 -8.11 -2.00
C THR A 6 -3.02 -8.22 -1.03
N ALA A 7 -3.37 -8.48 0.23
CA ALA A 7 -2.38 -8.67 1.29
C ALA A 7 -1.99 -10.14 1.41
N VAL A 8 -0.70 -10.42 1.27
CA VAL A 8 -0.11 -11.74 1.44
C VAL A 8 0.54 -11.82 2.82
N TYR A 9 0.32 -12.92 3.52
CA TYR A 9 0.91 -13.18 4.82
C TYR A 9 1.61 -14.53 4.83
N LYS A 10 2.85 -14.55 5.32
CA LYS A 10 3.65 -15.78 5.44
C LYS A 10 4.17 -15.93 6.85
N LYS A 11 3.93 -17.09 7.47
CA LYS A 11 4.58 -17.45 8.73
C LYS A 11 6.01 -17.92 8.46
N SER A 12 6.98 -17.34 9.16
CA SER A 12 8.40 -17.66 9.05
C SER A 12 9.00 -17.82 10.45
N GLY A 13 9.12 -19.05 10.92
CA GLY A 13 9.55 -19.36 12.29
C GLY A 13 8.69 -18.68 13.35
N LYS A 14 9.31 -17.81 14.17
CA LYS A 14 8.66 -17.03 15.24
C LYS A 14 8.04 -15.71 14.76
N TRP A 15 8.01 -15.46 13.46
CA TRP A 15 7.56 -14.21 12.85
C TRP A 15 6.47 -14.45 11.81
N TYR A 16 5.68 -13.41 11.57
CA TYR A 16 4.83 -13.26 10.40
C TYR A 16 5.44 -12.16 9.53
N LEU A 17 5.44 -12.40 8.22
CA LEU A 17 5.78 -11.44 7.18
C LEU A 17 4.48 -11.07 6.47
N GLY A 18 4.32 -9.80 6.09
CA GLY A 18 3.17 -9.32 5.34
C GLY A 18 3.59 -8.35 4.25
N TRP A 19 2.96 -8.43 3.09
CA TRP A 19 3.16 -7.48 1.99
C TRP A 19 1.92 -7.32 1.12
N ILE A 20 1.87 -6.26 0.32
CA ILE A 20 0.84 -6.04 -0.69
C ILE A 20 1.36 -6.41 -2.07
N GLU A 21 0.64 -7.26 -2.81
CA GLU A 21 1.06 -7.69 -4.15
C GLU A 21 1.16 -6.53 -5.14
N GLU A 22 0.24 -5.57 -5.07
CA GLU A 22 0.14 -4.46 -6.00
C GLU A 22 1.02 -3.25 -5.64
N ILE A 23 1.59 -3.20 -4.43
CA ILE A 23 2.37 -2.06 -3.94
C ILE A 23 3.76 -2.53 -3.49
N PRO A 24 4.77 -2.44 -4.39
CA PRO A 24 6.16 -2.66 -4.01
C PRO A 24 6.56 -1.77 -2.82
N GLY A 25 7.26 -2.35 -1.86
CA GLY A 25 7.72 -1.64 -0.66
C GLY A 25 6.73 -1.61 0.50
N ALA A 26 5.44 -1.93 0.28
CA ALA A 26 4.48 -2.12 1.36
C ALA A 26 4.71 -3.47 2.05
N ASN A 27 5.69 -3.53 2.96
CA ASN A 27 6.09 -4.75 3.66
C ASN A 27 6.16 -4.51 5.16
N THR A 28 5.71 -5.46 5.97
CA THR A 28 5.82 -5.43 7.43
C THR A 28 6.14 -6.81 7.99
N GLN A 29 6.58 -6.84 9.24
CA GLN A 29 6.74 -8.08 9.99
C GLN A 29 6.28 -7.88 11.43
N GLY A 30 5.96 -8.98 12.11
CA GLY A 30 5.44 -8.95 13.47
C GLY A 30 5.45 -10.32 14.14
N LYS A 31 5.28 -10.34 15.46
CA LYS A 31 5.18 -11.57 16.25
C LYS A 31 3.82 -12.23 16.09
N THR A 32 2.80 -11.46 15.76
CA THR A 32 1.44 -11.95 15.57
C THR A 32 0.87 -11.56 14.21
N LEU A 33 -0.06 -12.35 13.69
CA LEU A 33 -0.74 -12.02 12.44
C LEU A 33 -1.56 -10.71 12.56
N LYS A 34 -2.10 -10.43 13.75
CA LYS A 34 -2.85 -9.18 14.02
C LYS A 34 -1.95 -7.96 13.86
N GLU A 35 -0.79 -7.98 14.50
CA GLU A 35 0.22 -6.91 14.40
C GLU A 35 0.64 -6.67 12.95
N VAL A 36 0.94 -7.73 12.18
CA VAL A 36 1.30 -7.58 10.76
C VAL A 36 0.16 -6.95 9.95
N LYS A 37 -1.11 -7.34 10.20
CA LYS A 37 -2.27 -6.74 9.53
C LYS A 37 -2.46 -5.26 9.86
N GLU A 38 -2.23 -4.86 11.11
CA GLU A 38 -2.34 -3.46 11.54
C GLU A 38 -1.21 -2.63 10.91
N ASN A 39 0.04 -3.08 11.06
CA ASN A 39 1.21 -2.41 10.50
C ASN A 39 1.12 -2.29 8.97
N LEU A 40 0.62 -3.33 8.28
CA LEU A 40 0.54 -3.32 6.82
C LEU A 40 -0.46 -2.26 6.31
N LYS A 41 -1.55 -1.99 7.03
CA LYS A 41 -2.48 -0.91 6.68
C LYS A 41 -1.81 0.46 6.79
N GLU A 42 -1.03 0.67 7.84
CA GLU A 42 -0.29 1.92 8.05
C GLU A 42 0.79 2.10 6.97
N ALA A 43 1.53 1.05 6.63
CA ALA A 43 2.55 1.08 5.57
C ALA A 43 1.94 1.44 4.20
N VAL A 44 0.80 0.85 3.85
CA VAL A 44 0.08 1.18 2.61
C VAL A 44 -0.37 2.63 2.58
N LEU A 45 -0.95 3.12 3.68
CA LEU A 45 -1.39 4.51 3.78
C LEU A 45 -0.21 5.47 3.59
N LEU A 46 0.91 5.20 4.27
CA LEU A 46 2.11 6.02 4.19
C LEU A 46 2.66 6.11 2.76
N ILE A 47 2.73 4.99 2.04
CA ILE A 47 3.21 4.96 0.65
C ILE A 47 2.27 5.78 -0.25
N LEU A 48 0.97 5.54 -0.18
CA LEU A 48 -0.01 6.25 -1.00
C LEU A 48 0.00 7.78 -0.76
N GLU A 49 0.18 8.20 0.50
CA GLU A 49 0.29 9.61 0.85
C GLU A 49 1.60 10.23 0.36
N THR A 50 2.71 9.51 0.55
CA THR A 50 4.05 9.97 0.13
C THR A 50 4.11 10.12 -1.39
N ASP A 51 3.66 9.12 -2.15
CA ASP A 51 3.65 9.16 -3.61
C ASP A 51 2.77 10.31 -4.12
N LYS A 52 1.62 10.54 -3.49
CA LYS A 52 0.74 11.66 -3.85
C LYS A 52 1.42 13.01 -3.60
N LEU A 53 2.20 13.15 -2.53
CA LEU A 53 2.92 14.38 -2.20
C LEU A 53 4.10 14.62 -3.17
N LEU A 54 4.89 13.59 -3.46
CA LEU A 54 6.02 13.67 -4.40
C LEU A 54 5.55 14.02 -5.80
N ASN A 55 4.56 13.29 -6.33
CA ASN A 55 4.01 13.55 -7.66
C ASN A 55 3.39 14.95 -7.78
N LYS A 56 2.76 15.47 -6.71
CA LYS A 56 2.27 16.85 -6.70
C LYS A 56 3.37 17.90 -6.87
N LYS A 57 4.56 17.65 -6.31
CA LYS A 57 5.71 18.57 -6.40
C LYS A 57 6.35 18.56 -7.79
N GLU A 58 6.33 17.41 -8.47
CA GLU A 58 6.97 17.25 -9.78
C GLU A 58 6.12 17.77 -10.94
N ILE A 59 4.79 17.81 -10.78
CA ILE A 59 3.89 18.34 -11.80
C ILE A 59 4.12 19.85 -11.98
N LYS A 60 4.65 20.24 -13.15
CA LYS A 60 4.81 21.63 -13.60
C LYS A 60 3.91 21.92 -14.81
N GLY A 61 3.43 23.15 -14.92
CA GLY A 61 2.60 23.59 -16.04
C GLY A 61 1.12 23.21 -15.92
N LYS A 62 0.38 23.40 -17.02
CA LYS A 62 -1.07 23.19 -17.07
C LYS A 62 -1.38 21.71 -17.23
N VAL A 63 -1.99 21.08 -16.22
CA VAL A 63 -2.37 19.66 -16.25
C VAL A 63 -3.87 19.48 -16.03
N ILE A 64 -4.42 18.40 -16.57
CA ILE A 64 -5.80 17.94 -16.33
C ILE A 64 -5.72 16.72 -15.41
N LYS A 65 -6.61 16.63 -14.42
CA LYS A 65 -6.70 15.51 -13.49
C LYS A 65 -8.14 15.01 -13.47
N GLU A 66 -8.32 13.72 -13.69
CA GLU A 66 -9.62 13.07 -13.64
C GLU A 66 -9.53 11.72 -12.90
N PRO A 67 -10.59 11.31 -12.19
CA PRO A 67 -10.64 9.98 -11.59
C PRO A 67 -10.86 8.91 -12.66
N ILE A 68 -10.10 7.82 -12.57
CA ILE A 68 -10.32 6.61 -13.38
C ILE A 68 -10.68 5.43 -12.46
N SER A 69 -11.69 4.66 -12.87
CA SER A 69 -12.10 3.41 -12.21
C SER A 69 -11.88 2.27 -13.18
N ILE A 70 -11.18 1.23 -12.74
CA ILE A 70 -10.92 0.02 -13.54
C ILE A 70 -11.54 -1.16 -12.80
N CYS A 71 -12.30 -1.97 -13.52
CA CYS A 71 -12.75 -3.28 -13.05
C CYS A 71 -11.73 -4.32 -13.49
N THR A 72 -11.14 -5.03 -12.55
CA THR A 72 -10.30 -6.20 -12.82
C THR A 72 -11.08 -7.46 -12.44
N GLU A 73 -10.75 -8.56 -13.10
CA GLU A 73 -11.35 -9.89 -12.90
C GLU A 73 -11.11 -10.45 -11.49
#